data_AF-A0A7S2QHR1-F1
#
_entry.id   AF-A0A7S2QHR1-F1
#
_cell.length_a   1.000
_cell.length_b   1.000
_cell.length_c   1.000
_cell.angle_alpha   90.00
_cell.angle_beta   90.00
_cell.angle_gamma   90.00
#
_symmetry.space_group_name_H-M   'P 1'
#
loop_
_entity.id
_entity.type
_entity.pdbx_description
1 polymer ?
#
loop_
_entity_poly.entity_id
_entity_poly.type
_entity_poly.pdbx_seq_one_letter_code
_entity_poly.pdbx_strand_id
1 'polypeptide(L)'
;MAGAAVRISNATQVCLEPGDVQGVNCIRNVPERTTFFECFGDTGCPAIRDTQGRAPLTHEGLKAFLRGTGNLRARGIERQDVVGIFAPNGPELAVALLVCACQSIALPLSPTTPEKKLAEAFDQLGVRHAVALVQARTPAADAFGRVCAQLKCEQHLIEVANDLPAGQFRWANAPRCPGPRFDWAHCTAMDDNALLLRTSG
;
A
#
# COMPACT_ATOMS: atom_id res chain seq x y z
N MET A 1 28.85 29.72 6.25
CA MET A 1 28.11 28.55 6.78
C MET A 1 26.95 28.30 5.84
N ALA A 2 26.95 27.16 5.15
CA ALA A 2 25.94 26.81 4.16
C ALA A 2 24.60 26.52 4.86
N GLY A 3 23.51 27.13 4.38
CA GLY A 3 22.16 26.91 4.89
C GLY A 3 21.77 25.44 4.73
N ALA A 4 21.21 24.86 5.79
CA ALA A 4 20.68 23.50 5.76
C ALA A 4 19.59 23.42 4.68
N ALA A 5 19.78 22.53 3.71
CA ALA A 5 18.84 22.39 2.60
C ALA A 5 17.49 21.91 3.13
N VAL A 6 16.48 22.78 3.08
CA VAL A 6 15.08 22.42 3.30
C VAL A 6 14.59 21.72 2.04
N ARG A 7 14.25 20.43 2.13
CA ARG A 7 13.62 19.73 1.00
C ARG A 7 12.12 19.99 1.02
N ILE A 8 11.66 20.68 -0.02
CA ILE A 8 10.25 20.84 -0.36
C ILE A 8 9.83 19.57 -1.11
N SER A 9 8.75 18.91 -0.67
CA SER A 9 8.07 17.95 -1.54
C SER A 9 7.40 18.72 -2.66
N ASN A 10 7.75 18.45 -3.92
CA ASN A 10 7.10 19.08 -5.08
C ASN A 10 5.59 18.83 -5.09
N ALA A 11 5.14 17.71 -4.50
CA ALA A 11 3.73 17.33 -4.44
C ALA A 11 2.91 18.18 -3.46
N THR A 12 3.50 18.66 -2.36
CA THR A 12 2.75 19.40 -1.33
C THR A 12 3.11 20.88 -1.23
N GLN A 13 4.26 21.30 -1.78
CA GLN A 13 4.78 22.67 -1.65
C GLN A 13 4.94 23.14 -0.19
N VAL A 14 5.03 22.21 0.77
CA VAL A 14 5.17 22.53 2.20
C VAL A 14 6.65 22.58 2.58
N CYS A 15 7.05 23.69 3.20
CA CYS A 15 8.35 23.90 3.81
C CYS A 15 8.28 23.45 5.28
N LEU A 16 9.16 22.53 5.72
CA LEU A 16 9.20 22.05 7.10
C LEU A 16 10.45 22.61 7.79
N GLU A 17 10.27 23.32 8.91
CA GLU A 17 11.38 23.86 9.69
C GLU A 17 11.89 22.84 10.73
N PRO A 18 13.18 22.89 11.13
CA PRO A 18 13.78 21.93 12.07
C PRO A 18 13.10 21.80 13.45
N GLY A 19 12.25 22.75 13.83
CA GLY A 19 11.48 22.76 15.09
C GLY A 19 10.04 22.23 14.96
N ASP A 20 9.53 22.05 13.74
CA ASP A 20 8.13 21.67 13.51
C ASP A 20 7.87 20.18 13.80
N VAL A 21 8.94 19.40 14.00
CA VAL A 21 8.86 17.94 14.07
C VAL A 21 9.39 17.43 15.42
N GLN A 22 8.48 17.07 16.32
CA GLN A 22 8.81 16.42 17.60
C GLN A 22 8.52 14.91 17.56
N GLY A 23 9.45 14.10 18.04
CA GLY A 23 9.23 12.65 18.26
C GLY A 23 9.21 11.78 17.00
N VAL A 24 9.57 12.31 15.84
CA VAL A 24 9.68 11.54 14.59
C VAL A 24 11.14 11.12 14.37
N ASN A 25 11.37 9.84 14.06
CA ASN A 25 12.62 9.39 13.45
C ASN A 25 12.68 9.92 12.01
N CYS A 26 12.89 11.22 11.87
CA CYS A 26 13.10 11.85 10.57
C CYS A 26 14.47 11.46 10.06
N ILE A 27 14.50 10.88 8.88
CA ILE A 27 15.71 10.82 8.08
C ILE A 27 16.08 12.28 7.77
N ARG A 28 17.12 12.79 8.43
CA ARG A 28 17.60 14.18 8.26
C ARG A 28 18.11 14.47 6.84
N ASN A 29 18.53 13.42 6.13
CA ASN A 29 18.95 13.44 4.74
C ASN A 29 18.26 12.30 4.01
N VAL A 30 17.14 12.55 3.33
CA VAL A 30 16.57 11.54 2.43
C VAL A 30 17.57 11.37 1.30
N PRO A 31 18.22 10.19 1.15
CA PRO A 31 19.16 9.98 0.06
C PRO A 31 18.47 10.30 -1.26
N GLU A 32 19.21 10.69 -2.29
CA GLU A 32 18.64 10.73 -3.64
C GLU A 32 18.18 9.32 -4.00
N ARG A 33 16.86 9.13 -3.96
CA ARG A 33 16.16 7.91 -4.33
C ARG A 33 15.22 8.25 -5.47
N THR A 34 15.15 7.36 -6.45
CA THR A 34 14.26 7.57 -7.59
C THR A 34 12.87 7.02 -7.29
N THR A 35 12.76 5.99 -6.46
CA THR A 35 11.49 5.32 -6.13
C THR A 35 11.34 5.03 -4.64
N PHE A 36 10.10 4.89 -4.17
CA PHE A 36 9.79 4.51 -2.78
C PHE A 36 10.44 3.18 -2.36
N PHE A 37 10.64 2.27 -3.30
CA PHE A 37 11.23 0.97 -3.03
C PHE A 37 12.68 1.04 -2.56
N GLU A 38 13.44 2.01 -3.04
CA GLU A 38 14.84 2.19 -2.65
C GLU A 38 15.00 2.71 -1.21
N CYS A 39 13.89 3.10 -0.57
CA CYS A 39 13.86 3.47 0.84
C CYS A 39 13.89 2.24 1.77
N PHE A 40 13.57 1.03 1.28
CA PHE A 40 13.66 -0.18 2.09
C PHE A 40 15.10 -0.69 2.16
N GLY A 41 15.56 -0.94 3.39
CA GLY A 41 16.88 -1.53 3.65
C GLY A 41 17.03 -2.96 3.10
N ASP A 42 18.27 -3.40 2.95
CA ASP A 42 18.66 -4.76 2.55
C ASP A 42 19.23 -5.51 3.77
N THR A 43 18.42 -5.66 4.82
CA THR A 43 18.87 -6.25 6.08
C THR A 43 17.94 -7.38 6.53
N GLY A 44 18.49 -8.34 7.27
CA GLY A 44 17.72 -9.36 7.99
C GLY A 44 16.99 -8.82 9.24
N CYS A 45 17.07 -7.52 9.52
CA CYS A 45 16.35 -6.92 10.64
C CYS A 45 14.83 -6.94 10.40
N PRO A 46 14.01 -7.12 11.46
CA PRO A 46 12.56 -7.05 11.36
C PRO A 46 12.05 -5.70 10.83
N ALA A 47 11.21 -5.73 9.79
CA ALA A 47 10.50 -4.59 9.23
C ALA A 47 9.05 -4.52 9.75
N ILE A 48 8.33 -5.64 9.74
CA ILE A 48 6.95 -5.75 10.21
C ILE A 48 6.87 -6.84 11.28
N ARG A 49 6.18 -6.54 12.38
CA ARG A 49 5.94 -7.47 13.49
C ARG A 49 4.45 -7.66 13.68
N ASP A 50 4.08 -8.85 14.12
CA ASP A 50 2.74 -9.18 14.57
C ASP A 50 2.69 -9.24 16.09
N THR A 51 1.54 -8.94 16.68
CA THR A 51 1.25 -9.12 18.10
C THR A 51 0.79 -10.53 18.43
N GLN A 52 0.39 -11.32 17.42
CA GLN A 52 -0.13 -12.69 17.58
C GLN A 52 0.96 -13.78 17.47
N GLY A 53 2.24 -13.40 17.50
CA GLY A 53 3.36 -14.36 17.60
C GLY A 53 3.84 -14.98 16.27
N ARG A 54 3.34 -14.52 15.11
CA ARG A 54 3.93 -14.88 13.82
C ARG A 54 5.36 -14.37 13.69
N ALA A 55 6.16 -15.09 12.90
CA ALA A 55 7.53 -14.68 12.60
C ALA A 55 7.55 -13.26 11.98
N PRO A 56 8.48 -12.38 12.39
CA PRO A 56 8.56 -11.04 11.81
C PRO A 56 8.94 -11.11 10.33
N LEU A 57 8.36 -10.21 9.53
CA LEU A 57 8.81 -9.99 8.16
C LEU A 57 10.04 -9.10 8.18
N THR A 58 11.17 -9.60 7.67
CA THR A 58 12.43 -8.85 7.57
C THR A 58 12.39 -7.82 6.43
N HIS A 59 13.29 -6.84 6.45
CA HIS A 59 13.42 -5.87 5.37
C HIS A 59 13.75 -6.53 4.02
N GLU A 60 14.69 -7.47 4.00
CA GLU A 60 15.00 -8.27 2.80
C GLU A 60 13.78 -9.10 2.33
N GLY A 61 13.03 -9.68 3.27
CA GLY A 61 11.83 -10.48 2.98
C GLY A 61 10.70 -9.62 2.40
N LEU A 62 10.54 -8.39 2.89
CA LEU A 62 9.61 -7.42 2.33
C LEU A 62 9.98 -7.06 0.89
N LYS A 63 11.26 -6.78 0.60
CA LYS A 63 11.70 -6.48 -0.77
C LYS A 63 11.50 -7.67 -1.71
N ALA A 64 11.80 -8.88 -1.25
CA ALA A 64 11.54 -10.10 -2.01
C ALA A 64 10.03 -10.27 -2.28
N PHE A 65 9.19 -10.03 -1.27
CA PHE A 65 7.74 -10.09 -1.42
C PHE A 65 7.22 -9.08 -2.44
N LEU A 66 7.65 -7.82 -2.37
CA LEU A 66 7.26 -6.76 -3.32
C LEU A 66 7.60 -7.12 -4.78
N ARG A 67 8.75 -7.74 -5.02
CA ARG A 67 9.18 -8.18 -6.37
C ARG A 67 8.42 -9.41 -6.88
N GLY A 68 8.05 -10.30 -5.96
CA GLY A 68 7.38 -11.56 -6.26
C GLY A 68 5.87 -11.44 -6.13
N THR A 69 5.31 -12.05 -5.07
CA THR A 69 3.87 -12.11 -4.82
C THR A 69 3.20 -10.74 -4.78
N GLY A 70 3.89 -9.71 -4.29
CA GLY A 70 3.40 -8.33 -4.23
C GLY A 70 3.37 -7.58 -5.57
N ASN A 71 3.83 -8.18 -6.67
CA ASN A 71 3.82 -7.53 -7.98
C ASN A 71 2.38 -7.29 -8.47
N LEU A 72 2.00 -6.02 -8.60
CA LEU A 72 0.64 -5.63 -9.00
C LEU A 72 0.41 -5.65 -10.52
N ARG A 73 1.47 -5.68 -11.33
CA ARG A 73 1.36 -5.64 -12.81
C ARG A 73 0.70 -6.90 -13.38
N ALA A 74 0.92 -8.07 -12.77
CA ALA A 74 0.21 -9.31 -13.13
C ALA A 74 -1.31 -9.23 -12.88
N ARG A 75 -1.76 -8.23 -12.12
CA ARG A 75 -3.16 -7.95 -11.81
C ARG A 75 -3.73 -6.78 -12.64
N GLY A 76 -2.95 -6.26 -13.59
CA GLY A 76 -3.35 -5.14 -14.44
C GLY A 76 -3.41 -3.78 -13.75
N ILE A 77 -2.92 -3.67 -12.51
CA ILE A 77 -2.85 -2.39 -11.79
C ILE A 77 -1.63 -1.62 -12.30
N GLU A 78 -1.79 -0.34 -12.59
CA GLU A 78 -0.75 0.57 -13.08
C GLU A 78 -0.33 1.64 -12.04
N ARG A 79 0.72 2.41 -12.37
CA ARG A 79 1.38 3.38 -11.47
C ARG A 79 0.47 4.50 -10.96
N GLN A 80 -0.54 4.90 -11.72
CA GLN A 80 -1.44 6.02 -11.37
C GLN A 80 -2.84 5.52 -10.99
N ASP A 81 -3.04 4.21 -10.87
CA ASP A 81 -4.33 3.68 -10.44
C ASP A 81 -4.49 3.85 -8.92
N VAL A 82 -5.69 4.29 -8.53
CA VAL A 82 -6.09 4.33 -7.13
C VAL A 82 -6.61 2.95 -6.72
N VAL A 83 -5.94 2.37 -5.73
CA VAL A 83 -6.24 1.04 -5.18
C VAL A 83 -6.85 1.18 -3.80
N GLY A 84 -8.15 0.88 -3.67
CA GLY A 84 -8.84 0.83 -2.38
C GLY A 84 -8.42 -0.40 -1.59
N ILE A 85 -7.90 -0.24 -0.38
CA ILE A 85 -7.41 -1.35 0.47
C ILE A 85 -8.32 -1.53 1.66
N PHE A 86 -8.89 -2.72 1.78
CA PHE A 86 -9.88 -3.11 2.77
C PHE A 86 -9.33 -4.24 3.61
N ALA A 87 -8.62 -3.87 4.67
CA ALA A 87 -8.10 -4.82 5.63
C ALA A 87 -8.25 -4.23 7.04
N PRO A 88 -8.46 -5.07 8.07
CA PRO A 88 -8.39 -4.62 9.44
C PRO A 88 -7.00 -4.07 9.76
N ASN A 89 -6.92 -3.21 10.77
CA ASN A 89 -5.64 -2.71 11.26
C ASN A 89 -4.78 -3.90 11.71
N GLY A 90 -3.60 -4.02 11.12
CA GLY A 90 -2.71 -5.15 11.34
C GLY A 90 -1.55 -5.17 10.35
N PRO A 91 -0.67 -6.18 10.46
CA PRO A 91 0.52 -6.26 9.61
C PRO A 91 0.17 -6.46 8.14
N GLU A 92 -0.96 -7.08 7.82
CA GLU A 92 -1.45 -7.25 6.44
C GLU A 92 -1.81 -5.91 5.79
N LEU A 93 -2.52 -5.04 6.52
CA LEU A 93 -2.82 -3.70 6.02
C LEU A 93 -1.53 -2.92 5.77
N ALA A 94 -0.56 -3.02 6.68
CA ALA A 94 0.74 -2.37 6.52
C ALA A 94 1.47 -2.85 5.26
N VAL A 95 1.56 -4.16 5.05
CA VAL A 95 2.23 -4.71 3.86
C VAL A 95 1.45 -4.42 2.58
N ALA A 96 0.11 -4.50 2.59
CA ALA A 96 -0.73 -4.16 1.44
C ALA A 96 -0.60 -2.68 1.05
N LEU A 97 -0.51 -1.78 2.05
CA LEU A 97 -0.21 -0.36 1.84
C LEU A 97 1.14 -0.18 1.15
N LEU A 98 2.19 -0.85 1.62
CA LEU A 98 3.52 -0.75 1.01
C LEU A 98 3.55 -1.33 -0.41
N VAL A 99 2.86 -2.46 -0.65
CA VAL A 99 2.69 -3.06 -1.98
C VAL A 99 2.09 -2.07 -2.96
N CYS A 100 1.00 -1.41 -2.56
CA CYS A 100 0.31 -0.42 -3.40
C CYS A 100 1.14 0.87 -3.53
N ALA A 101 1.58 1.48 -2.43
CA ALA A 101 2.31 2.74 -2.45
C ALA A 101 3.61 2.70 -3.27
N CYS A 102 4.24 1.53 -3.40
CA CYS A 102 5.44 1.38 -4.23
C CYS A 102 5.14 1.21 -5.73
N GLN A 103 3.90 0.91 -6.12
CA GLN A 103 3.55 0.49 -7.48
C GLN A 103 2.33 1.19 -8.08
N SER A 104 1.56 1.91 -7.27
CA SER A 104 0.28 2.58 -7.55
C SER A 104 -0.04 3.61 -6.45
N ILE A 105 -1.28 4.12 -6.43
CA ILE A 105 -1.78 5.00 -5.34
C ILE A 105 -2.57 4.15 -4.34
N ALA A 106 -2.15 4.12 -3.08
CA ALA A 106 -2.84 3.40 -2.02
C ALA A 106 -3.97 4.25 -1.40
N LEU A 107 -5.16 3.67 -1.21
CA LEU A 107 -6.28 4.28 -0.50
C LEU A 107 -6.76 3.32 0.60
N PRO A 108 -6.24 3.41 1.85
CA PRO A 108 -6.73 2.59 2.95
C PRO A 108 -8.15 3.00 3.34
N LEU A 109 -9.02 2.01 3.50
CA LEU A 109 -10.40 2.21 3.92
C LEU A 109 -10.73 1.25 5.05
N SER A 110 -11.49 1.74 6.04
CA SER A 110 -11.92 0.89 7.14
C SER A 110 -12.88 -0.19 6.63
N PRO A 111 -12.70 -1.48 7.02
CA PRO A 111 -13.66 -2.53 6.72
C PRO A 111 -15.05 -2.30 7.32
N THR A 112 -15.16 -1.43 8.33
CA THR A 112 -16.45 -1.06 8.96
C THR A 112 -17.14 0.10 8.26
N THR A 113 -16.55 0.63 7.18
CA THR A 113 -17.16 1.73 6.42
C THR A 113 -18.46 1.27 5.75
N PRO A 114 -19.58 1.99 5.93
CA PRO A 114 -20.84 1.63 5.30
C PRO A 114 -20.76 1.60 3.77
N GLU A 115 -21.48 0.66 3.15
CA GLU A 115 -21.53 0.44 1.70
C GLU A 115 -21.74 1.74 0.89
N LYS A 116 -22.71 2.57 1.30
CA LYS A 116 -22.99 3.86 0.66
C LYS A 116 -21.77 4.80 0.67
N LYS A 117 -21.08 4.91 1.81
CA LYS A 117 -19.90 5.78 1.96
C LYS A 117 -18.70 5.24 1.16
N LEU A 118 -18.61 3.91 1.00
CA LEU A 118 -17.61 3.28 0.14
C LEU A 118 -17.85 3.60 -1.32
N ALA A 119 -19.09 3.47 -1.78
CA ALA A 119 -19.45 3.82 -3.15
C ALA A 119 -19.17 5.30 -3.46
N GLU A 120 -19.55 6.21 -2.56
CA GLU A 120 -19.21 7.63 -2.66
C GLU A 120 -17.70 7.87 -2.72
N ALA A 121 -16.91 7.17 -1.89
CA ALA A 121 -15.45 7.28 -1.90
C ALA A 121 -14.84 6.80 -3.22
N PHE A 122 -15.31 5.67 -3.73
CA PHE A 122 -14.78 5.05 -4.94
C PHE A 122 -15.04 5.90 -6.17
N ASP A 123 -16.26 6.43 -6.28
CA ASP A 123 -16.64 7.33 -7.36
C ASP A 123 -15.85 8.64 -7.28
N GLN A 124 -15.80 9.28 -6.10
CA GLN A 124 -15.10 10.54 -5.91
C GLN A 124 -13.59 10.45 -6.18
N LEU A 125 -12.95 9.34 -5.80
CA LEU A 125 -11.49 9.17 -5.87
C LEU A 125 -11.04 8.34 -7.09
N GLY A 126 -11.97 7.95 -7.98
CA GLY A 126 -11.64 7.23 -9.20
C GLY A 126 -11.02 5.85 -8.95
N VAL A 127 -11.51 5.11 -7.95
CA VAL A 127 -10.99 3.78 -7.59
C VAL A 127 -11.28 2.78 -8.70
N ARG A 128 -10.22 2.25 -9.32
CA ARG A 128 -10.32 1.23 -10.40
C ARG A 128 -10.09 -0.19 -9.90
N HIS A 129 -9.30 -0.32 -8.85
CA HIS A 129 -8.93 -1.59 -8.27
C HIS A 129 -9.19 -1.57 -6.78
N ALA A 130 -9.60 -2.70 -6.23
CA ALA A 130 -9.79 -2.80 -4.80
C ALA A 130 -9.27 -4.12 -4.25
N VAL A 131 -8.45 -4.04 -3.21
CA VAL A 131 -7.83 -5.17 -2.52
C VAL A 131 -8.57 -5.38 -1.20
N ALA A 132 -9.08 -6.58 -0.95
CA ALA A 132 -9.68 -6.93 0.33
C ALA A 132 -9.01 -8.15 0.96
N LEU A 133 -8.75 -8.05 2.26
CA LEU A 133 -8.42 -9.21 3.06
C LEU A 133 -9.66 -10.08 3.23
N VAL A 134 -9.60 -11.27 2.66
CA VAL A 134 -10.65 -12.27 2.74
C VAL A 134 -10.43 -13.13 3.97
N GLN A 135 -11.26 -12.94 4.96
CA GLN A 135 -11.81 -14.08 5.69
C GLN A 135 -13.13 -14.41 4.98
N ALA A 136 -13.16 -15.48 4.18
CA ALA A 136 -14.31 -15.78 3.34
C ALA A 136 -15.60 -15.85 4.19
N ARG A 137 -16.68 -15.20 3.72
CA ARG A 137 -18.03 -15.14 4.34
C ARG A 137 -18.20 -14.16 5.51
N THR A 138 -17.73 -12.92 5.37
CA THR A 138 -18.14 -11.83 6.28
C THR A 138 -19.08 -10.86 5.56
N PRO A 139 -20.06 -10.25 6.26
CA PRO A 139 -20.94 -9.25 5.65
C PRO A 139 -20.19 -8.07 5.01
N ALA A 140 -19.03 -7.69 5.57
CA ALA A 140 -18.19 -6.63 5.04
C ALA A 140 -17.55 -7.02 3.69
N ALA A 141 -17.09 -8.27 3.54
CA ALA A 141 -16.56 -8.77 2.28
C ALA A 141 -17.65 -8.84 1.19
N ASP A 142 -18.88 -9.22 1.56
CA ASP A 142 -20.01 -9.25 0.63
C ASP A 142 -20.42 -7.85 0.18
N ALA A 143 -20.48 -6.88 1.11
CA ALA A 143 -20.75 -5.48 0.79
C ALA A 143 -19.69 -4.90 -0.14
N PHE A 144 -18.42 -5.20 0.11
CA PHE A 144 -17.31 -4.81 -0.74
C PHE A 144 -17.43 -5.37 -2.17
N GLY A 145 -17.76 -6.66 -2.31
CA GLY A 145 -18.00 -7.28 -3.61
C GLY A 145 -19.14 -6.60 -4.38
N ARG A 146 -20.22 -6.22 -3.69
CA ARG A 146 -21.34 -5.47 -4.30
C ARG A 146 -20.92 -4.09 -4.79
N VAL A 147 -20.17 -3.32 -3.99
CA VAL A 147 -19.67 -2.00 -4.40
C VAL A 147 -18.78 -2.14 -5.63
N CYS A 148 -17.89 -3.14 -5.68
CA CYS A 148 -17.06 -3.30 -6.86
C CYS A 148 -17.82 -3.73 -8.11
N ALA A 149 -18.81 -4.60 -7.97
CA ALA A 149 -19.69 -4.94 -9.09
C ALA A 149 -20.47 -3.71 -9.59
N GLN A 150 -20.99 -2.89 -8.68
CA GLN A 150 -21.76 -1.68 -9.00
C GLN A 150 -20.92 -0.64 -9.75
N LEU A 151 -19.70 -0.37 -9.27
CA LEU A 151 -18.81 0.66 -9.82
C LEU A 151 -17.85 0.14 -10.89
N LYS A 152 -17.97 -1.15 -11.25
CA LYS A 152 -17.10 -1.83 -12.23
C LYS A 152 -15.62 -1.76 -11.86
N CYS A 153 -15.28 -1.79 -10.56
CA CYS A 153 -13.89 -1.97 -10.13
C CYS A 153 -13.47 -3.43 -10.14
N GLU A 154 -12.20 -3.65 -10.45
CA GLU A 154 -11.61 -4.96 -10.43
C GLU A 154 -11.26 -5.35 -8.99
N GLN A 155 -11.87 -6.44 -8.53
CA GLN A 155 -11.72 -6.96 -7.18
C GLN A 155 -10.50 -7.88 -7.08
N HIS A 156 -9.69 -7.65 -6.06
CA HIS A 156 -8.49 -8.41 -5.73
C HIS A 156 -8.59 -8.94 -4.31
N LEU A 157 -8.45 -10.24 -4.14
CA LEU A 157 -8.66 -10.90 -2.85
C LEU A 157 -7.33 -11.42 -2.32
N ILE A 158 -7.04 -11.13 -1.06
CA ILE A 158 -5.85 -11.64 -0.37
C ILE A 158 -6.25 -12.56 0.77
N GLU A 159 -5.44 -13.59 1.00
CA GLU A 159 -5.59 -14.57 2.08
C GLU A 159 -4.32 -14.60 2.92
N VAL A 160 -4.51 -14.68 4.23
CA VAL A 160 -3.42 -14.85 5.20
C VAL A 160 -3.29 -16.32 5.51
N ALA A 161 -2.08 -16.83 5.38
CA ALA A 161 -1.75 -18.18 5.77
C ALA A 161 -0.82 -18.15 6.99
N ASN A 162 -1.06 -19.04 7.95
CA ASN A 162 -0.34 -19.06 9.22
C ASN A 162 1.14 -19.44 9.06
N ASP A 163 1.52 -20.03 7.93
CA ASP A 163 2.89 -20.39 7.56
C ASP A 163 3.70 -19.20 7.02
N LEU A 164 3.09 -18.03 6.84
CA LEU A 164 3.75 -16.84 6.30
C LEU A 164 4.20 -15.88 7.42
N PRO A 165 5.32 -15.15 7.22
CA PRO A 165 5.71 -14.05 8.08
C PRO A 165 4.62 -12.98 8.21
N ALA A 166 4.68 -12.20 9.30
CA ALA A 166 3.75 -11.12 9.60
C ALA A 166 3.49 -10.21 8.39
N GLY A 167 2.22 -10.10 7.99
CA GLY A 167 1.77 -9.21 6.92
C GLY A 167 1.92 -9.75 5.51
N GLN A 168 2.68 -10.84 5.29
CA GLN A 168 2.65 -11.50 3.99
C GLN A 168 1.31 -12.19 3.75
N PHE A 169 0.89 -12.19 2.49
CA PHE A 169 -0.37 -12.76 2.05
C PHE A 169 -0.20 -13.45 0.69
N ARG A 170 -1.19 -14.26 0.31
CA ARG A 170 -1.34 -14.81 -1.03
C ARG A 170 -2.54 -14.18 -1.71
N TRP A 171 -2.53 -14.11 -3.04
CA TRP A 171 -3.72 -13.74 -3.79
C TRP A 171 -4.66 -14.95 -3.89
N ALA A 172 -5.93 -14.76 -3.53
CA ALA A 172 -6.94 -15.82 -3.60
C ALA A 172 -7.45 -16.00 -5.04
N ASN A 173 -7.50 -14.93 -5.82
CA ASN A 173 -7.91 -14.94 -7.21
C ASN A 173 -6.71 -14.90 -8.17
N ALA A 174 -6.85 -15.62 -9.28
CA ALA A 174 -5.84 -15.76 -10.32
C ALA A 174 -5.41 -14.40 -10.90
N PRO A 175 -4.14 -14.26 -11.33
CA PRO A 175 -3.69 -13.05 -12.01
C PRO A 175 -4.44 -12.86 -13.34
N ARG A 176 -4.59 -11.60 -13.76
CA ARG A 176 -5.27 -11.25 -15.01
C ARG A 176 -4.46 -11.67 -16.24
N CYS A 177 -3.13 -11.64 -16.13
CA CYS A 177 -2.20 -12.13 -17.13
C CYS A 177 -0.92 -12.63 -16.46
N PRO A 178 -0.10 -13.46 -17.13
CA PRO A 178 1.30 -13.59 -16.75
C PRO A 178 1.95 -12.23 -16.96
N GLY A 179 1.98 -11.43 -15.89
CA GLY A 179 2.45 -10.05 -15.95
C GLY A 179 3.88 -9.97 -16.47
N PRO A 180 4.30 -8.81 -17.02
CA PRO A 180 5.70 -8.59 -17.36
C PRO A 180 6.59 -8.84 -16.13
N ARG A 181 7.84 -9.24 -16.38
CA ARG A 181 8.84 -9.32 -15.30
C ARG A 181 8.88 -7.98 -14.57
N PHE A 182 8.97 -8.05 -13.24
CA PHE A 182 9.00 -6.88 -12.38
C PHE A 182 10.08 -5.88 -12.85
N ASP A 183 9.70 -4.63 -13.09
CA ASP A 183 10.60 -3.55 -13.48
C ASP A 183 10.38 -2.31 -12.59
N TRP A 184 11.42 -1.93 -11.85
CA TRP A 184 11.40 -0.78 -10.95
C TRP A 184 11.27 0.56 -11.67
N ALA A 185 11.60 0.65 -12.97
CA ALA A 185 11.39 1.87 -13.75
C ALA A 185 9.91 2.28 -13.85
N HIS A 186 8.99 1.34 -13.63
CA HIS A 186 7.55 1.56 -13.67
C HIS A 186 6.91 1.72 -12.27
N CYS A 187 7.73 1.78 -11.22
CA CYS A 187 7.26 1.94 -9.84
C CYS A 187 7.01 3.41 -9.48
N THR A 188 6.35 3.62 -8.35
CA THR A 188 6.00 4.96 -7.83
C THR A 188 7.29 5.74 -7.53
N ALA A 189 7.51 6.83 -8.25
CA ALA A 189 8.60 7.75 -8.04
C ALA A 189 8.38 8.58 -6.78
N MET A 190 9.45 9.20 -6.28
CA MET A 190 9.36 10.04 -5.07
C MET A 190 8.41 11.25 -5.21
N ASP A 191 8.21 11.74 -6.44
CA ASP A 191 7.32 12.88 -6.74
C ASP A 191 5.88 12.45 -7.07
N ASP A 192 5.58 11.15 -7.13
CA ASP A 192 4.23 10.68 -7.38
C ASP A 192 3.36 10.71 -6.13
N ASN A 193 2.05 10.73 -6.36
CA ASN A 193 1.09 10.34 -5.34
C ASN A 193 1.24 8.83 -5.05
N ALA A 194 1.46 8.49 -3.79
CA ALA A 194 1.57 7.10 -3.33
C ALA A 194 0.46 6.71 -2.36
N LEU A 195 -0.17 7.70 -1.71
CA LEU A 195 -1.15 7.50 -0.65
C LEU A 195 -2.21 8.60 -0.68
N LEU A 196 -3.48 8.21 -0.69
CA LEU A 196 -4.62 9.08 -0.47
C LEU A 196 -5.23 8.75 0.90
N LEU A 197 -5.27 9.74 1.79
CA LEU A 197 -5.92 9.61 3.09
C LEU A 197 -7.20 10.44 3.09
N ARG A 198 -8.32 9.77 3.33
CA ARG A 198 -9.59 10.46 3.57
C ARG A 198 -9.66 10.87 5.03
N THR A 199 -9.52 12.15 5.30
CA THR A 199 -9.83 12.72 6.61
C THR A 199 -11.35 12.97 6.69
N SER A 200 -11.92 12.83 7.88
CA SER A 200 -13.25 13.38 8.14
C SER A 200 -13.08 14.89 8.17
N GLY A 201 -13.44 15.56 7.07
CA GLY A 201 -13.56 17.02 7.06
C GLY A 201 -14.46 17.52 8.18
#